data_AF-A0A968TTA0-F1
#
_entry.id   AF-A0A968TTA0-F1
#
_cell.length_a   1.000
_cell.length_b   1.000
_cell.length_c   1.000
_cell.angle_alpha   90.00
_cell.angle_beta   90.00
_cell.angle_gamma   90.00
#
_symmetry.space_group_name_H-M   'P 1'
#
loop_
_entity.id
_entity.type
_entity.pdbx_description
1 polymer ?
#
loop_
_entity_poly.entity_id
_entity_poly.type
_entity_poly.pdbx_seq_one_letter_code
_entity_poly.pdbx_strand_id
1 'polypeptide(L)'
;RNGPIALLPLPDGRSGAVWTQTAQAAQARMQLDDRSFLSALQEQFGYRLGRLTRLGRRASHPLLRISSARTTSDRVVLIGNAAQTLHPIAAQGFNLGLRDALGWLLAALWELGRVWWWRRARV
;
A
#
# COMPACT_ATOMS: atom_id res chain seq x y z
N ARG A 1 -9.09 -17.51 7.26
CA ARG A 1 -9.29 -16.06 7.54
C ARG A 1 -9.61 -15.39 6.20
N ASN A 2 -10.82 -14.87 6.01
CA ASN A 2 -11.20 -14.15 4.79
C ASN A 2 -10.57 -12.75 4.89
N GLY A 3 -9.59 -12.43 4.03
CA GLY A 3 -8.79 -11.22 4.19
C GLY A 3 -9.61 -9.92 4.12
N PRO A 4 -9.01 -8.78 4.49
CA PRO A 4 -9.72 -7.52 4.67
C PRO A 4 -10.40 -7.02 3.39
N ILE A 5 -11.49 -6.28 3.57
CA ILE A 5 -12.16 -5.51 2.52
C ILE A 5 -12.01 -4.02 2.83
N ALA A 6 -11.61 -3.25 1.83
CA ALA A 6 -11.66 -1.80 1.87
C ALA A 6 -12.59 -1.29 0.77
N LEU A 7 -13.49 -0.36 1.12
CA LEU A 7 -14.29 0.41 0.18
C LEU A 7 -13.84 1.88 0.23
N LEU A 8 -13.44 2.41 -0.91
CA LEU A 8 -13.03 3.81 -1.08
C LEU A 8 -14.17 4.57 -1.74
N PRO A 9 -14.70 5.64 -1.12
CA PRO A 9 -15.78 6.42 -1.72
C PRO A 9 -15.29 7.09 -3.00
N LEU A 10 -16.14 7.03 -4.03
CA LEU A 10 -15.96 7.71 -5.31
C LEU A 10 -17.17 8.61 -5.57
N PRO A 11 -17.07 9.59 -6.49
CA PRO A 11 -18.22 10.37 -6.92
C PRO A 11 -19.39 9.51 -7.41
N ASP A 12 -20.58 10.09 -7.37
CA ASP A 12 -21.82 9.50 -7.90
C ASP A 12 -22.30 8.24 -7.15
N GLY A 13 -22.05 8.19 -5.83
CA GLY A 13 -22.48 7.08 -4.98
C GLY A 13 -21.79 5.74 -5.29
N ARG A 14 -20.60 5.80 -5.92
CA ARG A 14 -19.79 4.62 -6.23
C ARG A 14 -18.75 4.39 -5.16
N SER A 15 -18.25 3.16 -5.10
CA SER A 15 -17.11 2.81 -4.25
C SER A 15 -16.12 1.95 -5.02
N GLY A 16 -14.84 2.27 -4.91
CA GLY A 16 -13.77 1.36 -5.30
C GLY A 16 -13.61 0.28 -4.24
N ALA A 17 -13.52 -0.99 -4.64
CA ALA A 17 -13.42 -2.11 -3.71
C ALA A 17 -12.07 -2.82 -3.84
N VAL A 18 -11.40 -3.03 -2.70
CA VAL A 18 -10.21 -3.88 -2.59
C VAL A 18 -10.55 -5.00 -1.62
N TRP A 19 -10.52 -6.24 -2.11
CA TRP A 19 -10.84 -7.43 -1.33
C TRP A 19 -9.67 -8.39 -1.34
N THR A 20 -8.95 -8.45 -0.22
CA THR A 20 -7.75 -9.27 -0.08
C THR A 20 -8.10 -10.70 0.28
N GLN A 21 -7.53 -11.67 -0.42
CA GLN A 21 -7.79 -13.09 -0.21
C GLN A 21 -6.56 -13.95 -0.47
N THR A 22 -6.64 -15.24 -0.13
CA THR A 22 -5.67 -16.23 -0.61
C THR A 22 -5.78 -16.37 -2.13
N ALA A 23 -4.70 -16.77 -2.80
CA ALA A 23 -4.68 -16.92 -4.26
C ALA A 23 -5.80 -17.83 -4.78
N GLN A 24 -6.00 -18.99 -4.13
CA GLN A 24 -7.05 -19.95 -4.48
C GLN A 24 -8.46 -19.34 -4.35
N ALA A 25 -8.71 -18.62 -3.25
CA ALA A 25 -10.01 -17.99 -2.99
C ALA A 25 -10.30 -16.84 -3.96
N ALA A 26 -9.28 -16.04 -4.30
CA ALA A 26 -9.38 -14.98 -5.29
C ALA A 26 -9.69 -15.55 -6.67
N GLN A 27 -9.02 -16.63 -7.08
CA GLN A 27 -9.26 -17.30 -8.35
C GLN A 27 -10.69 -17.86 -8.42
N ALA A 28 -11.15 -18.56 -7.37
CA ALA A 28 -12.51 -19.07 -7.30
C ALA A 28 -13.56 -17.96 -7.41
N ARG A 29 -13.33 -16.81 -6.74
CA ARG A 29 -14.26 -15.68 -6.82
C ARG A 29 -14.25 -14.97 -8.18
N MET A 30 -13.12 -14.91 -8.85
CA MET A 30 -13.04 -14.33 -10.20
C MET A 30 -13.82 -15.13 -11.25
N GLN A 31 -14.11 -16.41 -10.96
CA GLN A 31 -14.93 -17.28 -11.82
C GLN A 31 -16.44 -17.16 -11.54
N LEU A 32 -16.84 -16.47 -10.48
CA LEU A 32 -18.25 -16.24 -10.18
C LEU A 32 -18.88 -15.27 -11.19
N ASP A 33 -20.17 -15.48 -11.45
CA ASP A 33 -20.99 -14.47 -12.09
C ASP A 33 -21.13 -13.22 -11.21
N ASP A 34 -21.54 -12.12 -11.83
CA ASP A 34 -21.64 -10.81 -11.18
C ASP A 34 -22.57 -10.82 -9.97
N ARG A 35 -23.69 -11.55 -10.02
CA ARG A 35 -24.66 -11.58 -8.93
C ARG A 35 -24.10 -12.36 -7.73
N SER A 36 -23.50 -13.51 -7.99
CA SER A 36 -22.86 -14.33 -6.95
C SER A 36 -21.67 -13.60 -6.29
N PHE A 37 -20.85 -12.93 -7.10
CA PHE A 37 -19.73 -12.13 -6.57
C PHE A 37 -20.22 -10.98 -5.68
N LEU A 38 -21.23 -10.23 -6.15
CA LEU A 38 -21.79 -9.09 -5.42
C LEU A 38 -22.42 -9.54 -4.10
N SER A 39 -23.12 -10.67 -4.10
CA SER A 39 -23.69 -11.26 -2.88
C SER A 39 -22.61 -11.63 -1.87
N ALA A 40 -21.56 -12.32 -2.32
CA ALA A 40 -20.45 -12.71 -1.45
C ALA A 40 -19.69 -11.48 -0.88
N LEU A 41 -19.51 -10.43 -1.70
CA LEU A 41 -18.90 -9.18 -1.26
C LEU A 41 -19.78 -8.47 -0.22
N GLN A 42 -21.09 -8.40 -0.46
CA GLN A 42 -22.07 -7.81 0.45
C GLN A 42 -22.10 -8.55 1.80
N GLU A 43 -22.10 -9.88 1.77
CA GLU A 43 -22.12 -10.71 2.97
C GLU A 43 -20.85 -10.50 3.80
N GLN A 44 -19.67 -10.45 3.16
CA GLN A 44 -18.43 -10.25 3.89
C GLN A 44 -18.24 -8.80 4.38
N PHE A 45 -18.68 -7.80 3.63
CA PHE A 45 -18.56 -6.39 4.03
C PHE A 45 -19.61 -5.95 5.04
N GLY A 46 -20.82 -6.53 4.97
CA GLY A 46 -21.99 -6.11 5.74
C GLY A 46 -22.71 -4.91 5.11
N TYR A 47 -23.71 -4.36 5.82
CA TYR A 47 -24.70 -3.43 5.25
C TYR A 47 -24.55 -1.97 5.69
N ARG A 48 -23.41 -1.60 6.30
CA ARG A 48 -23.19 -0.23 6.83
C ARG A 48 -23.23 0.86 5.75
N LEU A 49 -22.89 0.52 4.50
CA LEU A 49 -22.99 1.42 3.35
C LEU A 49 -24.25 1.15 2.50
N GLY A 50 -25.24 0.47 3.08
CA GLY A 50 -26.42 0.00 2.36
C GLY A 50 -26.13 -1.23 1.49
N ARG A 51 -26.97 -1.41 0.48
CA ARG A 51 -26.88 -2.53 -0.46
C ARG A 51 -26.02 -2.17 -1.66
N LEU A 52 -25.02 -3.01 -1.95
CA LEU A 52 -24.26 -2.96 -3.18
C LEU A 52 -25.16 -3.45 -4.33
N THR A 53 -25.40 -2.59 -5.32
CA THR A 53 -26.40 -2.82 -6.37
C THR A 53 -25.78 -3.18 -7.73
N ARG A 54 -24.54 -2.77 -7.98
CA ARG A 54 -23.89 -2.95 -9.28
C ARG A 54 -22.39 -3.17 -9.11
N LEU A 55 -21.82 -4.07 -9.92
CA LEU A 55 -20.38 -4.24 -10.03
C LEU A 55 -19.81 -3.42 -11.19
N GLY A 56 -18.62 -2.89 -10.99
CA GLY A 56 -17.74 -2.46 -12.07
C GLY A 56 -16.90 -3.62 -12.61
N ARG A 57 -15.96 -3.30 -13.51
CA ARG A 57 -14.99 -4.28 -14.02
C ARG A 57 -14.16 -4.84 -12.87
N ARG A 58 -14.06 -6.16 -12.78
CA ARG A 58 -13.25 -6.88 -11.80
C ARG A 58 -11.84 -7.09 -12.34
N ALA A 59 -10.85 -7.02 -11.45
CA ALA A 59 -9.47 -7.38 -11.71
C ALA A 59 -8.89 -8.07 -10.48
N SER A 60 -7.96 -8.99 -10.69
CA SER A 60 -7.23 -9.67 -9.63
C SER A 60 -5.74 -9.57 -9.88
N HIS A 61 -5.00 -9.27 -8.83
CA HIS A 61 -3.56 -9.05 -8.88
C HIS A 61 -2.93 -9.68 -7.63
N PRO A 62 -1.81 -10.41 -7.76
CA PRO A 62 -1.11 -10.94 -6.60
C PRO A 62 -0.58 -9.80 -5.73
N LEU A 63 -0.68 -9.96 -4.40
CA LEU A 63 -0.02 -9.10 -3.44
C LEU A 63 1.44 -9.55 -3.32
N LEU A 64 2.36 -8.71 -3.78
CA LEU A 64 3.78 -8.97 -3.75
C LEU A 64 4.48 -7.87 -2.96
N ARG A 65 5.40 -8.27 -2.07
CA ARG A 65 6.34 -7.37 -1.41
C ARG A 65 7.72 -7.64 -1.97
N ILE A 66 8.27 -6.64 -2.64
CA ILE A 66 9.64 -6.64 -3.15
C ILE A 66 10.41 -5.61 -2.34
N SER A 67 11.59 -5.97 -1.85
CA SER A 67 12.48 -5.05 -1.12
C SER A 67 13.92 -5.26 -1.58
N SER A 68 14.65 -4.18 -1.77
CA SER A 68 16.08 -4.24 -2.05
C SER A 68 16.84 -4.81 -0.84
N ALA A 69 17.78 -5.71 -1.10
CA ALA A 69 18.69 -6.22 -0.08
C ALA A 69 19.67 -5.14 0.43
N ARG A 70 19.94 -4.11 -0.38
CA ARG A 70 20.81 -2.99 -0.03
C ARG A 70 20.16 -1.69 -0.49
N THR A 71 19.96 -0.75 0.43
CA THR A 71 19.32 0.54 0.16
C THR A 71 20.31 1.70 0.09
N THR A 72 21.59 1.46 0.37
CA THR A 72 22.65 2.48 0.35
C THR A 72 23.89 2.02 -0.41
N SER A 73 24.60 2.97 -1.00
CA SER A 73 25.95 2.82 -1.53
C SER A 73 26.68 4.16 -1.42
N ASP A 74 27.93 4.22 -1.87
CA ASP A 74 28.71 5.47 -1.83
C ASP A 74 27.96 6.57 -2.56
N ARG A 75 27.53 7.59 -1.80
CA ARG A 75 26.79 8.76 -2.28
C ARG A 75 25.43 8.45 -2.94
N VAL A 76 24.88 7.25 -2.72
CA VAL A 76 23.61 6.82 -3.32
C VAL A 76 22.69 6.20 -2.27
N VAL A 77 21.41 6.53 -2.37
CA VAL A 77 20.36 5.95 -1.54
C VAL A 77 19.14 5.60 -2.40
N LEU A 78 18.57 4.42 -2.14
CA LEU A 78 17.30 4.00 -2.71
C LEU A 78 16.18 4.35 -1.73
N ILE A 79 15.10 4.94 -2.24
CA ILE A 79 13.91 5.32 -1.45
C ILE A 79 12.62 4.95 -2.18
N GLY A 80 11.52 4.83 -1.45
CA GLY A 80 10.19 4.57 -2.02
C GLY A 80 10.18 3.33 -2.90
N ASN A 81 9.56 3.41 -4.08
CA ASN A 81 9.42 2.26 -4.99
C ASN A 81 10.76 1.67 -5.46
N ALA A 82 11.84 2.45 -5.48
CA ALA A 82 13.18 1.96 -5.84
C ALA A 82 13.79 1.09 -4.73
N ALA A 83 13.44 1.34 -3.46
CA ALA A 83 13.87 0.53 -2.33
C ALA A 83 12.91 -0.62 -2.03
N GLN A 84 11.61 -0.39 -2.24
CA GLN A 84 10.56 -1.30 -1.80
C GLN A 84 9.27 -1.08 -2.61
N THR A 85 8.69 -2.16 -3.12
CA THR A 85 7.41 -2.14 -3.83
C THR A 85 6.42 -3.07 -3.14
N LEU A 86 5.24 -2.54 -2.83
CA LEU A 86 4.09 -3.30 -2.38
C LEU A 86 2.99 -3.20 -3.44
N HIS A 87 2.84 -4.25 -4.25
CA HIS A 87 1.81 -4.33 -5.29
C HIS A 87 0.46 -4.75 -4.65
N PRO A 88 -0.73 -4.30 -5.06
CA PRO A 88 -1.22 -3.03 -5.63
C PRO A 88 -2.04 -2.24 -4.57
N ILE A 89 -1.59 -2.17 -3.31
CA ILE A 89 -2.15 -1.21 -2.35
C ILE A 89 -1.60 0.18 -2.73
N ALA A 90 -2.10 0.71 -3.84
CA ALA A 90 -1.53 1.80 -4.64
C ALA A 90 -1.48 3.18 -3.94
N ALA A 91 -1.86 3.26 -2.65
CA ALA A 91 -1.81 4.49 -1.87
C ALA A 91 -0.67 4.52 -0.83
N GLN A 92 0.14 3.46 -0.71
CA GLN A 92 1.25 3.46 0.27
C GLN A 92 2.61 3.81 -0.31
N GLY A 93 2.88 3.55 -1.59
CA GLY A 93 4.21 3.77 -2.19
C GLY A 93 4.69 5.23 -2.09
N PHE A 94 3.79 6.19 -2.36
CA PHE A 94 4.10 7.61 -2.22
C PHE A 94 4.41 8.01 -0.77
N ASN A 95 3.52 7.64 0.16
CA ASN A 95 3.70 7.93 1.60
C ASN A 95 4.98 7.30 2.16
N LEU A 96 5.28 6.09 1.71
CA LEU A 96 6.49 5.36 2.09
C LEU A 96 7.74 6.06 1.54
N GLY A 97 7.72 6.51 0.29
CA GLY A 97 8.80 7.31 -0.30
C GLY A 97 9.03 8.63 0.42
N LEU A 98 7.98 9.35 0.80
CA LEU A 98 8.11 10.57 1.61
C LEU A 98 8.74 10.28 2.98
N ARG A 99 8.32 9.19 3.62
CA ARG A 99 8.89 8.77 4.91
C ARG A 99 10.38 8.44 4.79
N ASP A 100 10.76 7.72 3.73
CA ASP A 100 12.15 7.37 3.46
C ASP A 100 12.99 8.64 3.25
N ALA A 101 12.51 9.59 2.42
CA ALA A 101 13.18 10.86 2.18
C ALA A 101 13.39 11.68 3.46
N LEU A 102 12.36 11.80 4.29
CA LEU A 102 12.45 12.48 5.58
C LEU A 102 13.48 11.80 6.51
N GLY A 103 13.47 10.47 6.57
CA GLY A 103 14.43 9.70 7.37
C GLY A 103 15.88 10.00 6.98
N TRP A 104 16.18 10.01 5.68
CA TRP A 104 17.51 10.32 5.17
C TRP A 104 17.92 11.77 5.41
N LEU A 105 17.01 12.72 5.26
CA LEU A 105 17.27 14.12 5.58
C LEU A 105 17.64 14.29 7.06
N LEU A 106 16.87 13.68 7.97
CA LEU A 106 17.15 13.75 9.40
C LEU A 106 18.48 13.10 9.77
N ALA A 107 18.82 11.96 9.16
CA ALA A 107 20.12 11.31 9.36
C ALA A 107 21.29 12.21 8.92
N ALA A 108 21.16 12.86 7.76
CA ALA A 108 22.18 13.79 7.27
C ALA A 108 22.34 15.02 8.18
N LEU A 109 21.23 15.62 8.61
CA LEU A 109 21.25 16.76 9.54
C LEU A 109 21.86 16.38 10.90
N TRP A 110 21.56 15.18 11.40
CA TRP A 110 22.14 14.66 12.62
C TRP A 110 23.66 14.52 12.53
N GLU A 111 24.18 13.91 11.46
CA GLU A 111 25.62 13.79 11.26
C GLU A 111 26.32 15.14 11.18
N LEU A 112 25.76 16.09 10.42
CA LEU A 112 26.28 17.45 10.33
C LEU A 112 26.30 18.13 11.70
N GLY A 113 25.22 18.00 12.47
CA GLY A 113 25.12 18.57 13.82
C GLY A 113 26.16 18.00 14.80
N ARG A 114 26.41 16.68 14.77
CA ARG A 114 27.47 16.05 15.57
C ARG A 114 28.85 16.60 15.20
N VAL A 115 29.14 16.70 13.90
CA VAL A 115 30.43 17.24 13.41
C VAL A 115 30.58 18.70 13.84
N TRP A 116 29.50 19.48 13.78
CA TRP A 116 29.49 20.89 14.19
C TRP A 116 29.75 21.06 15.69
N TRP A 117 29.07 20.29 16.54
CA TRP A 117 29.27 20.30 17.99
C TRP A 117 30.69 19.90 18.38
N TRP A 118 31.22 18.83 17.77
CA TRP A 118 32.59 18.37 18.02
C TRP A 118 33.66 19.40 17.64
N ARG A 119 33.43 20.18 16.58
CA ARG A 119 34.34 21.26 16.18
C ARG A 119 34.29 22.45 17.15
N ARG A 120 33.13 22.75 17.72
CA ARG A 120 32.95 23.87 18.65
C ARG A 120 33.45 23.56 20.07
N ALA A 121 33.37 22.30 20.51
CA ALA A 121 33.85 21.87 21.83
C ALA A 121 35.39 21.71 21.93
N ARG A 122 36.13 21.91 20.82
CA ARG A 122 37.61 21.91 20.78
C ARG A 122 38.22 23.32 20.68
N VAL A 123 37.40 24.37 20.74
CA VAL A 123 37.81 25.77 20.84
C VAL A 123 37.45 26.25 22.24
#